data_AF-K2ABG3-F1
#
_entry.id   AF-K2ABG3-F1
#
_cell.length_a   1.000
_cell.length_b   1.000
_cell.length_c   1.000
_cell.angle_alpha   90.00
_cell.angle_beta   90.00
_cell.angle_gamma   90.00
#
_symmetry.space_group_name_H-M   'P 1'
#
loop_
_entity.id
_entity.type
_entity.pdbx_description
1 polymer ?
#
loop_
_entity_poly.entity_id
_entity_poly.type
_entity_poly.pdbx_seq_one_letter_code
_entity_poly.pdbx_strand_id
1 'polypeptide(L)'
;MIKLIERGTYRLIETKRQIKILILEDKRSYAWINAGAIGEILVASHSPHKADHILTVGRYRIYGVKDEPKLTDLLHLELLAGDGVWQGYLLTKGLPTVDDKRVRIIPTKEAITRSLE
;
A
#
# COMPACT_ATOMS: atom_id res chain seq x y z
N MET A 1 20.68 -5.13 -0.99
CA MET A 1 20.01 -5.93 0.04
C MET A 1 18.50 -5.64 0.11
N ILE A 2 17.68 -6.69 0.14
CA ILE A 2 16.23 -6.62 0.40
C ILE A 2 15.93 -7.17 1.79
N LYS A 3 15.18 -6.43 2.61
CA LYS A 3 14.80 -6.83 3.97
C LYS A 3 13.29 -6.76 4.16
N LEU A 4 12.66 -7.88 4.51
CA LEU A 4 11.27 -7.90 4.94
C LEU A 4 11.14 -7.13 6.26
N ILE A 5 10.27 -6.12 6.27
CA ILE A 5 9.98 -5.28 7.45
C ILE A 5 8.66 -5.72 8.05
N GLU A 6 7.66 -5.94 7.21
CA GLU A 6 6.31 -6.23 7.66
C GLU A 6 5.57 -7.12 6.66
N ARG A 7 4.65 -7.95 7.13
CA ARG A 7 3.72 -8.69 6.29
C ARG A 7 2.44 -8.98 7.06
N GLY A 8 1.37 -9.20 6.32
CA GLY A 8 0.09 -9.50 6.94
C GLY A 8 -1.04 -9.59 5.93
N THR A 9 -2.25 -9.35 6.42
CA THR A 9 -3.47 -9.25 5.65
C THR A 9 -3.87 -7.81 5.43
N TYR A 10 -4.43 -7.53 4.27
CA TYR A 10 -4.99 -6.22 3.98
C TYR A 10 -6.40 -6.34 3.41
N ARG A 11 -7.12 -5.23 3.55
CA ARG A 11 -8.42 -5.02 2.92
C ARG A 11 -8.38 -3.68 2.21
N LEU A 12 -8.83 -3.67 0.96
CA LEU A 12 -9.11 -2.45 0.22
C LEU A 12 -10.63 -2.32 0.12
N ILE A 13 -11.18 -1.28 0.70
CA ILE A 13 -12.62 -1.00 0.67
C ILE A 13 -12.86 0.31 -0.07
N GLU A 14 -14.09 0.49 -0.53
CA GLU A 14 -14.59 1.76 -1.04
C GLU A 14 -15.73 2.25 -0.14
N THR A 15 -15.71 3.55 0.15
CA THR A 15 -16.77 4.22 0.92
C THR A 15 -17.83 4.78 -0.03
N LYS A 16 -18.99 5.17 0.51
CA LYS A 16 -20.09 5.82 -0.23
C LYS A 16 -19.69 7.03 -1.08
N ARG A 17 -18.59 7.70 -0.71
CA ARG A 17 -18.08 8.87 -1.44
C ARG A 17 -17.01 8.49 -2.47
N GLN A 18 -16.94 7.21 -2.87
CA GLN A 18 -15.94 6.67 -3.81
C GLN A 18 -14.49 6.91 -3.34
N ILE A 19 -14.29 6.97 -2.03
CA ILE A 19 -12.96 7.07 -1.43
C ILE A 19 -12.51 5.66 -1.08
N LYS A 20 -11.36 5.26 -1.63
CA LYS A 20 -10.70 3.99 -1.31
C LYS A 20 -10.01 4.09 0.05
N ILE A 21 -10.18 3.06 0.89
CA ILE A 21 -9.50 2.93 2.18
C ILE A 21 -8.70 1.63 2.17
N LEU A 22 -7.38 1.75 2.33
CA LEU A 22 -6.48 0.63 2.57
C LEU A 22 -6.40 0.36 4.07
N ILE A 23 -6.71 -0.86 4.48
CA ILE A 23 -6.67 -1.31 5.87
C ILE A 23 -5.63 -2.41 5.96
N LEU A 24 -4.64 -2.23 6.83
CA LEU A 24 -3.59 -3.22 7.12
C LEU A 24 -3.82 -3.85 8.50
N GLU A 25 -3.85 -5.18 8.56
CA GLU A 25 -4.01 -5.98 9.79
C GLU A 25 -5.26 -5.62 10.62
N ASP A 26 -6.33 -5.12 9.97
CA ASP A 26 -7.53 -4.57 10.61
C ASP A 26 -7.25 -3.52 11.72
N LYS A 27 -6.05 -2.92 11.74
CA LYS A 27 -5.57 -2.00 12.78
C LYS A 27 -5.27 -0.61 12.25
N ARG A 28 -4.65 -0.52 11.07
CA ARG A 28 -4.21 0.75 10.47
C ARG A 28 -4.99 1.00 9.20
N SER A 29 -5.61 2.17 9.11
CA SER A 29 -6.43 2.57 7.97
C SER A 29 -5.85 3.80 7.30
N TYR A 30 -5.83 3.77 5.97
CA TYR A 30 -5.28 4.83 5.14
C TYR A 30 -6.26 5.18 4.03
N ALA A 31 -6.62 6.46 3.94
CA ALA A 31 -7.36 6.94 2.77
C ALA A 31 -6.41 7.00 1.58
N TRP A 32 -6.80 6.35 0.49
CA TRP A 32 -6.06 6.31 -0.76
C TRP A 32 -6.70 7.27 -1.75
N ILE A 33 -5.99 8.34 -2.05
CA ILE A 33 -6.52 9.47 -2.82
C ILE A 33 -5.60 9.71 -4.01
N ASN A 34 -6.17 10.00 -5.18
CA ASN A 34 -5.42 10.55 -6.30
C ASN A 34 -5.48 12.09 -6.21
N ALA A 35 -4.35 12.72 -5.90
CA ALA A 35 -4.22 14.17 -5.75
C ALA A 35 -3.80 14.86 -7.06
N GLY A 36 -4.44 14.49 -8.18
CA GLY A 36 -4.24 15.11 -9.49
C GLY A 36 -2.78 15.11 -9.92
N ALA A 37 -2.16 16.29 -10.00
CA ALA A 37 -0.77 16.47 -10.44
C ALA A 37 0.28 15.75 -9.55
N ILE A 38 -0.06 15.44 -8.29
CA ILE A 38 0.84 14.74 -7.36
C ILE A 38 0.78 13.21 -7.58
N GLY A 39 -0.34 12.70 -8.11
CA GLY A 39 -0.62 11.27 -8.21
C GLY A 39 -1.19 10.68 -6.93
N GLU A 40 -0.90 9.42 -6.67
CA GLU A 40 -1.51 8.66 -5.57
C GLU A 40 -0.85 8.98 -4.22
N ILE A 41 -1.68 9.17 -3.20
CA ILE A 41 -1.26 9.44 -1.83
C ILE A 41 -2.04 8.56 -0.84
N LEU A 42 -1.37 8.13 0.22
CA LEU A 42 -1.98 7.56 1.41
C LEU A 42 -2.05 8.62 2.49
N VAL A 43 -3.21 8.72 3.14
CA VAL A 43 -3.45 9.64 4.25
C VAL A 43 -3.86 8.83 5.48
N ALA A 44 -3.18 9.03 6.61
CA ALA A 44 -3.53 8.36 7.86
C ALA A 44 -4.99 8.65 8.21
N SER A 45 -5.77 7.60 8.48
CA SER A 45 -7.18 7.74 8.82
C SER A 45 -7.50 7.03 10.12
N HIS A 46 -7.91 7.80 11.12
CA HIS A 46 -8.19 7.33 12.47
C HIS A 46 -9.67 7.06 12.73
N SER A 47 -10.56 7.45 11.83
CA SER A 47 -12.00 7.22 11.97
C SER A 47 -12.38 5.88 11.35
N PRO A 48 -13.24 5.07 12.01
CA PRO A 48 -13.77 3.86 11.43
C PRO A 48 -14.64 4.22 10.21
N HIS A 49 -14.23 3.77 9.03
CA HIS A 49 -14.99 3.97 7.80
C HIS A 49 -16.02 2.86 7.64
N LYS A 50 -17.29 3.24 7.43
CA LYS A 50 -18.28 2.27 6.95
C LYS A 50 -17.93 1.93 5.50
N ALA A 51 -17.51 0.68 5.29
CA ALA A 51 -17.37 0.12 3.95
C ALA A 51 -18.73 0.12 3.27
N ASP A 52 -18.75 0.62 2.03
CA ASP A 52 -19.88 0.42 1.13
C ASP A 52 -19.66 -0.85 0.32
N HIS A 53 -18.44 -0.99 -0.21
CA HIS A 53 -17.98 -2.16 -0.94
C HIS A 53 -16.60 -2.62 -0.48
N ILE A 54 -16.36 -3.94 -0.47
CA ILE A 54 -15.03 -4.51 -0.35
C ILE A 54 -14.50 -4.70 -1.77
N LEU A 55 -13.42 -4.00 -2.13
CA LEU A 55 -12.79 -4.12 -3.44
C LEU A 55 -11.87 -5.34 -3.51
N THR A 56 -11.11 -5.60 -2.43
CA THR A 56 -10.17 -6.71 -2.37
C THR A 56 -9.80 -7.04 -0.93
N VAL A 57 -9.51 -8.31 -0.69
CA VAL A 57 -8.88 -8.81 0.54
C VAL A 57 -7.72 -9.69 0.11
N GLY A 58 -6.56 -9.53 0.74
CA GLY A 58 -5.37 -10.28 0.33
C GLY A 58 -4.24 -10.19 1.36
N ARG A 59 -3.05 -10.61 0.94
CA ARG A 59 -1.82 -10.47 1.72
C ARG A 59 -1.06 -9.24 1.28
N TYR A 60 -0.41 -8.58 2.22
CA TYR A 60 0.54 -7.53 1.91
C TYR A 60 1.93 -7.86 2.47
N ARG A 61 2.95 -7.24 1.89
CA ARG A 61 4.30 -7.22 2.43
C ARG A 61 4.92 -5.85 2.24
N ILE A 62 5.75 -5.45 3.20
CA ILE A 62 6.55 -4.24 3.17
C ILE A 62 8.00 -4.65 3.35
N TYR A 63 8.86 -4.21 2.46
CA TYR A 63 10.30 -4.45 2.54
C TYR A 63 11.08 -3.17 2.30
N GLY A 64 12.22 -3.09 2.97
CA GLY A 64 13.24 -2.10 2.70
C GLY A 64 14.16 -2.63 1.62
N VAL A 65 14.36 -1.82 0.59
CA VAL A 65 15.36 -2.04 -0.44
C VAL A 65 16.48 -1.04 -0.21
N LYS A 66 17.71 -1.52 -0.24
CA LYS A 66 18.91 -0.68 -0.16
C LYS A 66 20.02 -1.30 -0.98
N ASP A 67 20.78 -0.53 -1.74
CA ASP A 67 21.90 -1.01 -2.55
C ASP A 67 21.48 -2.16 -3.51
N GLU A 68 20.29 -2.08 -4.10
CA GLU A 68 19.82 -3.04 -5.12
C GLU A 68 19.82 -2.38 -6.50
N PRO A 69 20.66 -2.84 -7.45
CA PRO A 69 20.91 -2.10 -8.70
C PRO A 69 19.69 -1.96 -9.62
N LYS A 70 18.66 -2.80 -9.43
CA LYS A 70 17.44 -2.81 -10.25
C LYS A 70 16.22 -2.23 -9.53
N LEU A 71 16.35 -1.85 -8.26
CA LEU A 71 15.23 -1.41 -7.44
C LEU A 71 15.56 -0.07 -6.78
N THR A 72 14.55 0.76 -6.57
CA THR A 72 14.76 2.03 -5.87
C THR A 72 15.00 1.79 -4.38
N ASP A 73 15.99 2.47 -3.82
CA ASP A 73 16.35 2.42 -2.40
C ASP A 73 15.30 3.14 -1.52
N LEU A 74 14.13 2.52 -1.39
CA LEU A 74 12.98 3.01 -0.65
C LEU A 74 12.29 1.85 0.08
N LEU A 75 11.20 2.16 0.77
CA LEU A 75 10.24 1.17 1.22
C LEU A 75 9.30 0.79 0.09
N HIS A 76 9.07 -0.50 -0.08
CA HIS A 76 8.18 -1.05 -1.10
C HIS A 76 7.03 -1.76 -0.41
N LEU A 77 5.81 -1.33 -0.72
CA LEU A 77 4.57 -1.99 -0.33
C LEU A 77 4.09 -2.83 -1.50
N GLU A 78 3.88 -4.11 -1.27
CA GLU A 78 3.24 -4.99 -2.25
C GLU A 78 1.93 -5.53 -1.71
N LEU A 79 0.90 -5.46 -2.54
CA LEU A 79 -0.44 -5.95 -2.29
C LEU A 79 -0.70 -7.12 -3.25
N LEU A 80 -1.04 -8.28 -2.70
CA LEU A 80 -1.43 -9.44 -3.51
C LEU A 80 -2.80 -9.17 -4.14
N ALA A 81 -2.77 -8.72 -5.40
CA ALA A 81 -3.93 -8.71 -6.27
C ALA A 81 -4.25 -10.16 -6.70
N GLY A 82 -5.45 -10.39 -7.24
CA GLY A 82 -5.89 -11.71 -7.68
C GLY A 82 -4.89 -12.45 -8.58
N ASP A 83 -5.08 -13.76 -8.72
CA ASP A 83 -4.28 -14.62 -9.61
C ASP A 83 -2.78 -14.66 -9.27
N GLY A 84 -2.43 -14.51 -7.98
CA GLY A 84 -1.05 -14.63 -7.52
C GLY A 84 -0.15 -13.43 -7.84
N VAL A 85 -0.73 -12.35 -8.40
CA VAL A 85 -0.02 -11.16 -8.86
C VAL A 85 0.15 -10.16 -7.73
N TRP A 86 1.38 -9.71 -7.48
CA TRP A 86 1.65 -8.65 -6.53
C TRP A 86 1.71 -7.31 -7.23
N GLN A 87 0.85 -6.38 -6.82
CA GLN A 87 0.94 -4.98 -7.22
C GLN A 87 1.83 -4.22 -6.24
N GLY A 88 2.94 -3.68 -6.75
CA GLY A 88 3.92 -2.92 -5.98
C GLY A 88 3.68 -1.42 -5.98
N TYR A 89 4.10 -0.79 -4.88
CA TYR A 89 4.06 0.64 -4.62
C TYR A 89 5.30 1.09 -3.87
N LEU A 90 5.97 2.14 -4.35
CA LEU A 90 7.06 2.79 -3.65
C LEU A 90 6.50 3.77 -2.62
N LEU A 91 6.91 3.62 -1.36
CA LEU A 91 6.57 4.52 -0.27
C LEU A 91 7.71 5.54 -0.11
N THR A 92 7.51 6.76 -0.62
CA THR A 92 8.56 7.80 -0.66
C THR A 92 9.05 8.24 0.71
N LYS A 93 8.21 8.12 1.75
CA LYS A 93 8.54 8.42 3.16
C LYS A 93 8.09 7.33 4.13
N GLY A 94 7.78 6.13 3.64
CA GLY A 94 7.15 5.07 4.42
C GLY A 94 5.63 5.19 4.55
N LEU A 95 5.04 4.55 5.57
CA LEU A 95 3.59 4.65 5.80
C LEU A 95 3.25 5.96 6.54
N PRO A 96 2.10 6.59 6.24
CA PRO A 96 1.64 7.75 6.99
C PRO A 96 1.54 7.48 8.49
N THR A 97 1.94 8.46 9.30
CA THR A 97 1.86 8.43 10.76
C THR A 97 0.99 9.58 11.27
N VAL A 98 0.82 9.69 12.60
CA VAL A 98 0.04 10.78 13.22
C VAL A 98 0.67 12.16 12.92
N ASP A 99 2.00 12.22 12.89
CA ASP A 99 2.78 13.42 12.58
C ASP A 99 2.88 13.68 11.07
N ASP A 100 3.21 12.65 10.27
CA ASP A 100 3.30 12.76 8.80
C ASP A 100 2.04 12.18 8.16
N LYS A 101 1.00 13.03 8.11
CA LYS A 101 -0.36 12.60 7.79
C LYS A 101 -0.54 12.12 6.35
N ARG A 102 0.38 12.40 5.43
CA ARG A 102 0.23 12.10 4.01
C ARG A 102 1.55 11.70 3.35
N VAL A 103 1.56 10.51 2.77
CA VAL A 103 2.73 10.01 2.02
C VAL A 103 2.33 9.72 0.57
N ARG A 104 3.18 10.18 -0.35
CA ARG A 104 3.04 9.84 -1.77
C ARG A 104 3.44 8.40 -2.00
N ILE A 105 2.58 7.68 -2.70
CA ILE A 105 2.83 6.31 -3.16
C ILE A 105 2.94 6.32 -4.68
N ILE A 106 3.86 5.53 -5.21
CA ILE A 106 4.11 5.47 -6.66
C ILE A 106 3.93 4.03 -7.10
N PRO A 107 2.95 3.71 -7.95
CA PRO A 107 2.77 2.35 -8.45
C PRO A 107 4.00 1.93 -9.25
N THR A 108 4.51 0.73 -8.97
CA THR A 108 5.58 0.13 -9.77
C THR A 108 4.97 -0.55 -10.99
N LYS A 109 5.64 -0.43 -12.14
CA LYS A 109 5.25 -1.16 -13.36
C LYS A 109 5.53 -2.66 -13.25
N GLU A 110 6.47 -3.03 -12.39
CA GLU A 110 6.94 -4.39 -12.21
C GLU A 110 6.35 -4.97 -10.90
N ALA A 111 5.80 -6.18 -10.99
CA ALA A 111 5.56 -7.02 -9.83
C ALA A 111 6.93 -7.47 -9.30
N ILE A 112 7.27 -7.11 -8.06
CA ILE A 112 8.64 -7.31 -7.55
C ILE A 112 8.85 -8.77 -7.13
N THR A 113 7.79 -9.52 -6.87
CA THR A 113 7.90 -10.97 -6.71
C THR A 113 6.69 -11.68 -7.28
N ARG A 114 6.92 -12.64 -8.19
CA ARG A 114 5.93 -13.68 -8.49
C ARG A 114 5.86 -14.64 -7.30
N SER A 115 4.65 -14.97 -6.86
CA SER A 115 4.46 -16.09 -5.96
C SER A 115 4.89 -17.34 -6.73
N LEU A 116 5.97 -18.00 -6.31
CA LEU A 116 6.16 -19.41 -6.68
C LEU A 116 5.09 -20.17 -5.89
N GLU A 117 4.13 -20.74 -6.61
CA GLU A 117 3.19 -21.72 -6.06
C GLU A 117 3.94 -22.91 -5.45
#